data_AF-A0A7X8P8Z5-F1
#
_entry.id   AF-A0A7X8P8Z5-F1
#
_cell.length_a   1.000
_cell.length_b   1.000
_cell.length_c   1.000
_cell.angle_alpha   90.00
_cell.angle_beta   90.00
_cell.angle_gamma   90.00
#
_symmetry.space_group_name_H-M   'P 1'
#
loop_
_entity.id
_entity.type
_entity.pdbx_description
1 polymer ?
#
loop_
_entity_poly.entity_id
_entity_poly.type
_entity_poly.pdbx_seq_one_letter_code
_entity_poly.pdbx_strand_id
1 'polypeptide(L)'
;MPVAELQVSAEMEGAQALHPHDVLALPMARAAVLQHTVDSDVAPLLTLFHAGKEVSWDDPRHFAFAKALVSGGDFSAVDLAHAAGLDWAETAPMLEALLEEGLVVPASSLAAAAARHDNRPMPSPLPPAPMAVARCWTDPQLLMADLTGTALDTYWLEVVVPVFRTAHIFLDRDGRHVGEANAFPAAARTEVPTEWRGCPYAGNRYQPDKPMNMTALKAMRAHWRQMMGLLLPIREAYLRRFPQARAGWTVAHVERLAVCVLALPSYMLLRNDGRVANGDLHPALSNLFRVTDGLRMVMHHMLFVPLFEPMQRPDAPVTIETILAYADRNFLFHSEHGVCAGPRFMVEDFLGVLLSGQAPRSGFDAEIDPELQATAALIEPAMDYGLLGLQTFGAVFALWPAMARCYDRLHALLAGGSTAEQELADRFAGHFAALSHRSFLASEEWRMHREAVYDDMFASCAQGLGAGSDEPHLSTLLSRPEGPGTAQAAATLEAAVSRRFADANPALSAAFADQVVVFLTIARNIVALAEAIQARTAKLLQRGEPADRLTLQNINLHNILMGADQRSVPFLPDELGELFDLHIHVDAQTIEITPGVGRKSAHSPAKPAADTRA
;
A
#
# COMPACT_ATOMS: atom_id res chain seq x y z
N MET A 1 -1.47 -12.00 10.40
CA MET A 1 -2.93 -12.08 10.62
C MET A 1 -3.22 -13.39 11.36
N PRO A 2 -3.99 -13.42 12.45
CA PRO A 2 -4.56 -14.69 12.88
C PRO A 2 -5.66 -15.01 11.87
N VAL A 3 -5.45 -16.09 11.10
CA VAL A 3 -6.53 -16.73 10.34
C VAL A 3 -7.60 -17.08 11.36
N ALA A 4 -8.86 -16.71 11.11
CA ALA A 4 -9.95 -17.23 11.92
C ALA A 4 -9.86 -18.76 11.83
N GLU A 5 -9.43 -19.40 12.91
CA GLU A 5 -9.46 -20.84 13.03
C GLU A 5 -10.90 -21.25 12.77
N LEU A 6 -11.14 -21.87 11.62
CA LEU A 6 -12.24 -22.80 11.48
C LEU A 6 -12.02 -23.82 12.60
N GLN A 7 -12.71 -23.62 13.72
CA GLN A 7 -12.85 -24.65 14.76
C GLN A 7 -13.64 -25.80 14.13
N VAL A 8 -12.93 -26.61 13.36
CA VAL A 8 -13.29 -27.99 13.13
C VAL A 8 -12.97 -28.67 14.45
N SER A 9 -14.00 -28.94 15.24
CA SER A 9 -13.89 -29.75 16.46
C SER A 9 -13.24 -31.08 16.09
N ALA A 10 -11.94 -31.21 16.38
CA ALA A 10 -11.16 -32.42 16.18
C ALA A 10 -11.47 -33.42 17.30
N GLU A 11 -12.56 -34.17 17.14
CA GLU A 11 -12.59 -35.55 17.64
C GLU A 11 -12.02 -36.44 16.53
N MET A 12 -10.69 -36.50 16.41
CA MET A 12 -10.02 -37.49 15.56
C MET A 12 -9.96 -38.84 16.29
N GLU A 13 -11.07 -39.58 16.25
CA GLU A 13 -11.02 -41.04 16.41
C GLU A 13 -10.39 -41.64 15.14
N GLY A 14 -9.22 -42.28 15.29
CA GLY A 14 -8.57 -43.21 14.36
C GLY A 14 -8.57 -42.84 12.86
N ALA A 15 -7.41 -42.46 12.31
CA ALA A 15 -7.22 -42.24 10.87
C ALA A 15 -7.70 -43.46 10.04
N GLN A 16 -8.91 -43.36 9.52
CA GLN A 16 -9.51 -44.35 8.63
C GLN A 16 -8.83 -44.19 7.27
N ALA A 17 -8.27 -45.28 6.73
CA ALA A 17 -7.59 -45.25 5.44
C ALA A 17 -8.56 -44.80 4.34
N LEU A 18 -8.12 -43.87 3.48
CA LEU A 18 -8.92 -43.31 2.40
C LEU A 18 -9.35 -44.42 1.43
N HIS A 19 -10.65 -44.54 1.17
CA HIS A 19 -11.20 -45.52 0.23
C HIS A 19 -11.47 -44.89 -1.14
N PRO A 20 -11.28 -45.60 -2.28
CA PRO A 20 -11.54 -45.08 -3.62
C PRO A 20 -12.94 -44.48 -3.83
N HIS A 21 -13.93 -44.94 -3.06
CA HIS A 21 -15.33 -44.51 -3.17
C HIS A 21 -15.71 -43.44 -2.15
N ASP A 22 -14.77 -42.97 -1.34
CA ASP A 22 -15.03 -41.86 -0.43
C ASP A 22 -15.36 -40.61 -1.24
N VAL A 23 -16.46 -39.96 -0.85
CA VAL A 23 -16.92 -38.73 -1.47
C VAL A 23 -16.31 -37.57 -0.71
N LEU A 24 -15.45 -36.85 -1.41
CA LEU A 24 -14.68 -35.73 -0.90
C LEU A 24 -15.14 -34.44 -1.57
N ALA A 25 -14.75 -33.32 -0.97
CA ALA A 25 -14.98 -32.02 -1.55
C ALA A 25 -13.87 -31.06 -1.13
N LEU A 26 -13.56 -30.13 -2.03
CA LEU A 26 -12.73 -28.96 -1.74
C LEU A 26 -13.65 -27.87 -1.16
N PRO A 27 -13.56 -27.54 0.15
CA PRO A 27 -14.37 -26.48 0.74
C PRO A 27 -14.18 -25.19 -0.06
N MET A 28 -15.26 -24.47 -0.35
CA MET A 28 -15.17 -23.22 -1.11
C MET A 28 -14.34 -23.37 -2.41
N ALA A 29 -14.48 -24.47 -3.17
CA ALA A 29 -13.69 -24.74 -4.37
C ALA A 29 -13.59 -23.55 -5.35
N ARG A 30 -14.65 -22.73 -5.45
CA ARG A 30 -14.67 -21.52 -6.28
C ARG A 30 -13.70 -20.43 -5.82
N ALA A 31 -13.18 -20.49 -4.60
CA ALA A 31 -12.14 -19.60 -4.06
C ALA A 31 -10.72 -20.07 -4.39
N ALA A 32 -10.55 -21.33 -4.81
CA ALA A 32 -9.25 -21.86 -5.19
C ALA A 32 -8.72 -21.21 -6.47
N VAL A 33 -7.40 -21.01 -6.52
CA VAL A 33 -6.69 -20.48 -7.69
C VAL A 33 -5.61 -21.48 -8.08
N LEU A 34 -5.60 -21.88 -9.35
CA LEU A 34 -4.52 -22.68 -9.95
C LEU A 34 -3.67 -21.83 -10.89
N GLN A 35 -2.36 -21.99 -10.82
CA GLN A 35 -1.45 -21.27 -11.69
C GLN A 35 -0.21 -22.05 -12.08
N HIS A 36 0.18 -21.97 -13.35
CA HIS A 36 1.46 -22.48 -13.83
C HIS A 36 2.62 -21.51 -13.51
N THR A 37 3.85 -22.02 -13.36
CA THR A 37 5.05 -21.17 -13.41
C THR A 37 5.07 -20.37 -14.70
N VAL A 38 5.43 -19.10 -14.59
CA VAL A 38 5.46 -18.16 -15.72
C VAL A 38 6.83 -18.13 -16.40
N ASP A 39 7.86 -18.62 -15.71
CA ASP A 39 9.24 -18.65 -16.22
C ASP A 39 9.47 -19.85 -17.14
N SER A 40 9.86 -19.58 -18.38
CA SER A 40 10.17 -20.62 -19.38
C SER A 40 11.47 -21.37 -19.07
N ASP A 41 12.32 -20.81 -18.23
CA ASP A 41 13.63 -21.38 -17.88
C ASP A 41 13.57 -22.29 -16.64
N VAL A 42 12.40 -22.34 -15.98
CA VAL A 42 12.14 -23.20 -14.82
C VAL A 42 11.27 -24.38 -15.24
N ALA A 43 11.47 -25.54 -14.59
CA ALA A 43 10.59 -26.69 -14.78
C ALA A 43 9.12 -26.29 -14.55
N PRO A 44 8.18 -26.80 -15.37
CA PRO A 44 6.78 -26.48 -15.22
C PRO A 44 6.28 -26.93 -13.84
N LEU A 45 5.74 -25.99 -13.10
CA LEU A 45 5.12 -26.15 -11.78
C LEU A 45 3.66 -25.73 -11.93
N LEU A 46 2.75 -26.42 -11.25
CA LEU A 46 1.38 -25.98 -11.08
C LEU A 46 1.13 -25.80 -9.58
N THR A 47 0.65 -24.64 -9.18
CA THR A 47 0.43 -24.30 -7.77
C THR A 47 -1.04 -24.00 -7.51
N LEU A 48 -1.60 -24.61 -6.47
CA LEU A 48 -2.91 -24.33 -5.88
C LEU A 48 -2.74 -23.39 -4.70
N PHE A 49 -3.44 -22.26 -4.76
CA PHE A 49 -3.63 -21.35 -3.62
C PHE A 49 -5.05 -21.50 -3.09
N HIS A 50 -5.19 -21.96 -1.84
CA HIS A 50 -6.50 -22.15 -1.22
C HIS A 50 -6.42 -22.08 0.33
N ALA A 51 -7.38 -21.40 0.96
CA ALA A 51 -7.47 -21.27 2.42
C ALA A 51 -6.16 -20.82 3.13
N GLY A 52 -5.37 -19.97 2.49
CA GLY A 52 -4.09 -19.50 3.03
C GLY A 52 -2.95 -20.51 2.93
N LYS A 53 -3.15 -21.64 2.24
CA LYS A 53 -2.14 -22.66 1.94
C LYS A 53 -1.75 -22.64 0.46
N GLU A 54 -0.54 -23.12 0.22
CA GLU A 54 0.04 -23.30 -1.10
C GLU A 54 0.40 -24.78 -1.29
N VAL A 55 -0.08 -25.39 -2.37
CA VAL A 55 0.29 -26.76 -2.76
C VAL A 55 0.80 -26.74 -4.18
N SER A 56 1.99 -27.29 -4.40
CA SER A 56 2.65 -27.27 -5.71
C SER A 56 2.89 -28.69 -6.22
N TRP A 57 2.60 -28.89 -7.51
CA TRP A 57 2.94 -30.10 -8.27
C TRP A 57 4.02 -29.74 -9.29
N ASP A 58 5.13 -30.47 -9.26
CA ASP A 58 6.27 -30.33 -10.17
C ASP A 58 6.30 -31.42 -11.26
N ASP A 59 5.48 -32.47 -11.13
CA ASP A 59 5.24 -33.45 -12.19
C ASP A 59 4.05 -33.03 -13.06
N PRO A 60 4.25 -32.76 -14.37
CA PRO A 60 3.17 -32.41 -15.29
C PRO A 60 2.04 -33.44 -15.38
N ARG A 61 2.29 -34.71 -15.04
CA ARG A 61 1.27 -35.76 -15.00
C ARG A 61 0.19 -35.47 -13.94
N HIS A 62 0.54 -34.76 -12.86
CA HIS A 62 -0.40 -34.41 -11.79
C HIS A 62 -1.22 -33.14 -12.08
N PHE A 63 -0.95 -32.44 -13.19
CA PHE A 63 -1.64 -31.18 -13.48
C PHE A 63 -3.13 -31.37 -13.79
N ALA A 64 -3.49 -32.50 -14.40
CA ALA A 64 -4.88 -32.85 -14.64
C ALA A 64 -5.63 -33.12 -13.32
N PHE A 65 -4.95 -33.75 -12.35
CA PHE A 65 -5.48 -33.97 -11.00
C PHE A 65 -5.78 -32.64 -10.30
N ALA A 66 -4.80 -31.74 -10.23
CA ALA A 66 -5.01 -30.43 -9.61
C ALA A 66 -6.13 -29.63 -10.29
N LYS A 67 -6.19 -29.64 -11.63
CA LYS A 67 -7.27 -28.98 -12.40
C LYS A 67 -8.65 -29.58 -12.13
N ALA A 68 -8.74 -30.90 -12.01
CA ALA A 68 -9.99 -31.57 -11.68
C ALA A 68 -10.42 -31.27 -10.23
N LEU A 69 -9.47 -31.17 -9.29
CA LEU A 69 -9.74 -30.86 -7.89
C LEU A 69 -10.49 -29.52 -7.70
N VAL A 70 -10.16 -28.49 -8.49
CA VAL A 70 -10.79 -27.15 -8.37
C VAL A 70 -12.03 -26.95 -9.24
N SER A 71 -12.43 -27.97 -10.00
CA SER A 71 -13.57 -27.86 -10.93
C SER A 71 -14.92 -27.66 -10.22
N GLY A 72 -14.96 -27.92 -8.91
CA GLY A 72 -16.07 -27.62 -8.01
C GLY A 72 -17.07 -28.76 -7.86
N GLY A 73 -17.71 -28.84 -6.69
CA GLY A 73 -18.66 -29.90 -6.34
C GLY A 73 -18.01 -31.04 -5.56
N ASP A 74 -18.84 -32.01 -5.18
CA ASP A 74 -18.41 -33.24 -4.52
C ASP A 74 -17.86 -34.21 -5.58
N PHE A 75 -16.79 -34.93 -5.25
CA PHE A 75 -16.17 -35.91 -6.13
C PHE A 75 -15.86 -37.19 -5.36
N SER A 76 -16.01 -38.35 -6.00
CA SER A 76 -15.42 -39.56 -5.45
C SER A 76 -13.91 -39.57 -5.73
N ALA A 77 -13.13 -40.13 -4.80
CA ALA A 77 -11.67 -40.18 -4.94
C ALA A 77 -11.23 -40.91 -6.23
N VAL A 78 -11.97 -41.94 -6.66
CA VAL A 78 -11.73 -42.68 -7.90
C VAL A 78 -12.11 -41.89 -9.16
N ASP A 79 -13.18 -41.10 -9.13
CA ASP A 79 -13.57 -40.28 -10.28
C ASP A 79 -12.55 -39.18 -10.54
N LEU A 80 -11.97 -38.61 -9.47
CA LEU A 80 -10.88 -37.64 -9.58
C LEU A 80 -9.62 -38.28 -10.20
N ALA A 81 -9.26 -39.49 -9.77
CA ALA A 81 -8.14 -40.25 -10.35
C ALA A 81 -8.36 -40.49 -11.86
N HIS A 82 -9.55 -40.96 -12.24
CA HIS A 82 -9.91 -41.20 -13.63
C HIS A 82 -9.91 -39.92 -14.48
N ALA A 83 -10.45 -38.82 -13.97
CA ALA A 83 -10.45 -37.53 -14.67
C ALA A 83 -9.02 -36.99 -14.87
N ALA A 84 -8.11 -37.31 -13.96
CA ALA A 84 -6.70 -36.97 -14.05
C ALA A 84 -5.88 -37.91 -14.94
N GLY A 85 -6.42 -39.08 -15.30
CA GLY A 85 -5.67 -40.14 -15.99
C GLY A 85 -4.60 -40.81 -15.12
N LEU A 86 -4.79 -40.78 -13.79
CA LEU A 86 -3.89 -41.38 -12.80
C LEU A 86 -4.47 -42.68 -12.25
N ASP A 87 -3.62 -43.56 -11.75
CA ASP A 87 -4.08 -44.73 -11.00
C ASP A 87 -4.31 -44.40 -9.51
N TRP A 88 -4.93 -45.34 -8.80
CA TRP A 88 -5.23 -45.16 -7.37
C TRP A 88 -3.98 -45.10 -6.50
N ALA A 89 -2.93 -45.85 -6.85
CA ALA A 89 -1.70 -45.88 -6.06
C ALA A 89 -0.96 -44.53 -6.11
N GLU A 90 -1.08 -43.81 -7.22
CA GLU A 90 -0.56 -42.46 -7.39
C GLU A 90 -1.51 -41.39 -6.80
N THR A 91 -2.83 -41.58 -6.88
CA THR A 91 -3.81 -40.59 -6.42
C THR A 91 -4.02 -40.58 -4.90
N ALA A 92 -4.04 -41.75 -4.26
CA ALA A 92 -4.36 -41.86 -2.83
C ALA A 92 -3.42 -41.04 -1.93
N PRO A 93 -2.07 -41.11 -2.08
CA PRO A 93 -1.17 -40.33 -1.23
C PRO A 93 -1.36 -38.81 -1.38
N MET A 94 -1.67 -38.33 -2.60
CA MET A 94 -1.94 -36.91 -2.82
C MET A 94 -3.22 -36.46 -2.11
N LEU A 95 -4.30 -37.25 -2.17
CA LEU A 95 -5.54 -36.94 -1.48
C LEU A 95 -5.41 -37.04 0.04
N GLU A 96 -4.68 -38.03 0.54
CA GLU A 96 -4.39 -38.17 1.98
C GLU A 96 -3.63 -36.95 2.50
N ALA A 97 -2.61 -36.47 1.79
CA ALA A 97 -1.90 -35.24 2.15
C ALA A 97 -2.82 -34.00 2.14
N LEU A 98 -3.72 -33.88 1.15
CA LEU A 98 -4.69 -32.78 1.10
C LEU A 98 -5.74 -32.87 2.22
N LEU A 99 -6.12 -34.07 2.65
CA LEU A 99 -7.03 -34.32 3.77
C LEU A 99 -6.36 -33.98 5.11
N GLU A 100 -5.11 -34.38 5.29
CA GLU A 100 -4.31 -34.06 6.48
C GLU A 100 -4.13 -32.55 6.64
N GLU A 101 -3.90 -31.85 5.52
CA GLU A 101 -3.86 -30.39 5.48
C GLU A 101 -5.25 -29.74 5.55
N GLY A 102 -6.35 -30.51 5.61
CA GLY A 102 -7.71 -29.98 5.66
C GLY A 102 -8.12 -29.15 4.43
N LEU A 103 -7.38 -29.29 3.31
CA LEU A 103 -7.71 -28.68 2.03
C LEU A 103 -8.83 -29.43 1.33
N VAL A 104 -8.89 -30.73 1.51
CA VAL A 104 -10.02 -31.57 1.09
C VAL A 104 -10.66 -32.11 2.35
N VAL A 105 -11.99 -32.26 2.35
CA VAL A 105 -12.75 -32.83 3.47
C VAL A 105 -13.75 -33.87 2.95
N PRO A 106 -14.21 -34.80 3.80
CA PRO A 106 -15.37 -35.61 3.47
C PRO A 106 -16.57 -34.73 3.12
N ALA A 107 -17.25 -34.99 2.02
CA ALA A 107 -18.37 -34.15 1.56
C ALA A 107 -19.50 -34.05 2.60
N SER A 108 -19.71 -35.11 3.39
CA SER A 108 -20.65 -35.12 4.52
C SER A 108 -20.32 -34.11 5.62
N SER A 109 -19.06 -33.68 5.72
CA SER A 109 -18.58 -32.73 6.73
C SER A 109 -18.76 -31.27 6.30
N LEU A 110 -19.11 -31.03 5.03
CA LEU A 110 -19.55 -29.71 4.57
C LEU A 110 -20.98 -29.46 5.05
N ALA A 111 -21.14 -29.05 6.31
CA ALA A 111 -22.35 -28.33 6.72
C ALA A 111 -22.55 -27.20 5.70
N ALA A 112 -23.74 -27.10 5.09
CA ALA A 112 -24.02 -26.28 3.91
C ALA A 112 -23.47 -24.84 4.00
N ALA A 113 -22.18 -24.67 3.69
CA ALA A 113 -21.45 -23.41 3.72
C ALA A 113 -21.80 -22.53 2.51
N ALA A 114 -22.83 -22.91 1.75
CA ALA A 114 -23.35 -22.22 0.58
C ALA A 114 -24.08 -20.90 0.89
N ALA A 115 -24.14 -20.46 2.15
CA ALA A 115 -25.14 -19.48 2.58
C ALA A 115 -24.90 -18.01 2.18
N ARG A 116 -23.78 -17.61 1.54
CA ARG A 116 -23.47 -16.17 1.39
C ARG A 116 -22.87 -15.70 0.05
N HIS A 117 -22.85 -16.54 -0.99
CA HIS A 117 -22.23 -16.20 -2.28
C HIS A 117 -23.24 -15.90 -3.42
N ASP A 118 -24.50 -15.67 -3.09
CA ASP A 118 -25.61 -15.62 -4.04
C ASP A 118 -26.13 -14.20 -4.30
N ASN A 119 -25.27 -13.19 -4.14
CA ASN A 119 -25.62 -11.80 -4.37
C ASN A 119 -26.77 -11.29 -3.47
N ARG A 120 -27.04 -11.97 -2.33
CA ARG A 120 -27.98 -11.49 -1.32
C ARG A 120 -27.44 -10.26 -0.58
N PRO A 121 -28.34 -9.41 -0.06
CA PRO A 121 -27.97 -8.29 0.81
C PRO A 121 -27.17 -8.75 2.03
N MET A 122 -26.16 -7.97 2.39
CA MET A 122 -25.32 -8.15 3.57
C MET A 122 -25.27 -6.87 4.40
N PRO A 123 -25.00 -6.95 5.71
CA PRO A 123 -24.75 -5.75 6.51
C PRO A 123 -23.49 -5.01 6.05
N SER A 124 -23.36 -3.75 6.45
CA SER A 124 -22.12 -3.00 6.24
C SER A 124 -20.96 -3.70 6.96
N PRO A 125 -19.84 -3.97 6.29
CA PRO A 125 -18.68 -4.56 6.94
C PRO A 125 -17.74 -3.51 7.55
N LEU A 126 -18.00 -2.23 7.32
CA LEU A 126 -17.16 -1.14 7.80
C LEU A 126 -17.48 -0.84 9.26
N PRO A 127 -16.49 -0.47 10.09
CA PRO A 127 -16.77 0.08 11.40
C PRO A 127 -17.58 1.39 11.27
N PRO A 128 -18.17 1.91 12.35
CA PRO A 128 -18.77 3.24 12.34
C PRO A 128 -17.78 4.31 11.86
N ALA A 129 -18.25 5.24 11.04
CA ALA A 129 -17.45 6.34 10.52
C ALA A 129 -17.04 7.30 11.66
N PRO A 130 -15.75 7.66 11.78
CA PRO A 130 -15.31 8.53 12.86
C PRO A 130 -15.83 9.97 12.74
N MET A 131 -16.05 10.46 11.52
CA MET A 131 -16.56 11.82 11.29
C MET A 131 -18.05 11.82 10.93
N ALA A 132 -18.77 12.74 11.56
CA ALA A 132 -20.20 12.95 11.31
C ALA A 132 -20.47 13.78 10.04
N VAL A 133 -19.53 14.65 9.64
CA VAL A 133 -19.67 15.58 8.50
C VAL A 133 -18.43 15.48 7.63
N ALA A 134 -18.65 15.45 6.32
CA ALA A 134 -17.56 15.36 5.35
C ALA A 134 -16.77 16.66 5.35
N ARG A 135 -15.44 16.53 5.40
CA ARG A 135 -14.48 17.62 5.43
C ARG A 135 -13.48 17.44 4.31
N CYS A 136 -12.81 18.50 3.91
CA CYS A 136 -11.80 18.45 2.86
C CYS A 136 -10.56 19.26 3.23
N TRP A 137 -9.47 19.07 2.50
CA TRP A 137 -8.20 19.73 2.80
C TRP A 137 -8.25 21.25 2.65
N THR A 138 -9.21 21.77 1.88
CA THR A 138 -9.38 23.21 1.64
C THR A 138 -10.33 23.88 2.65
N ASP A 139 -10.77 23.15 3.67
CA ASP A 139 -11.61 23.73 4.72
C ASP A 139 -10.85 24.82 5.49
N PRO A 140 -11.48 25.96 5.82
CA PRO A 140 -10.85 27.01 6.63
C PRO A 140 -10.60 26.57 8.08
N GLN A 141 -11.22 25.48 8.53
CA GLN A 141 -10.93 24.82 9.79
C GLN A 141 -9.83 23.78 9.57
N LEU A 142 -8.73 23.88 10.32
CA LEU A 142 -7.49 23.10 10.12
C LEU A 142 -7.72 21.59 10.33
N LEU A 143 -8.19 20.88 9.29
CA LEU A 143 -8.45 19.44 9.31
C LEU A 143 -7.25 18.62 9.77
N MET A 144 -6.03 19.03 9.42
CA MET A 144 -4.83 18.37 9.91
C MET A 144 -4.70 18.44 11.44
N ALA A 145 -5.06 19.57 12.06
CA ALA A 145 -5.00 19.72 13.51
C ALA A 145 -6.02 18.81 14.20
N ASP A 146 -7.24 18.69 13.65
CA ASP A 146 -8.25 17.78 14.19
C ASP A 146 -7.85 16.31 14.07
N LEU A 147 -7.17 15.94 12.97
CA LEU A 147 -6.76 14.56 12.69
C LEU A 147 -5.48 14.15 13.44
N THR A 148 -4.57 15.09 13.70
CA THR A 148 -3.21 14.77 14.17
C THR A 148 -2.81 15.47 15.47
N GLY A 149 -3.60 16.45 15.93
CA GLY A 149 -3.24 17.37 17.00
C GLY A 149 -2.33 18.51 16.57
N THR A 150 -1.85 18.52 15.32
CA THR A 150 -0.88 19.49 14.81
C THR A 150 -1.40 20.15 13.53
N ALA A 151 -1.41 21.48 13.52
CA ALA A 151 -1.74 22.25 12.33
C ALA A 151 -0.70 22.02 11.22
N LEU A 152 -1.16 22.04 9.97
CA LEU A 152 -0.30 22.02 8.80
C LEU A 152 -0.84 23.04 7.81
N ASP A 153 0.03 23.89 7.32
CA ASP A 153 -0.28 24.72 6.17
C ASP A 153 -0.61 23.82 4.98
N THR A 154 -1.77 24.02 4.35
CA THR A 154 -2.19 23.30 3.14
C THR A 154 -1.16 23.40 2.01
N TYR A 155 -0.28 24.40 2.03
CA TYR A 155 0.89 24.46 1.17
C TYR A 155 1.71 23.17 1.20
N TRP A 156 1.85 22.51 2.35
CA TRP A 156 2.66 21.30 2.56
C TRP A 156 1.89 19.98 2.41
N LEU A 157 0.64 20.01 1.92
CA LEU A 157 -0.26 18.84 1.92
C LEU A 157 0.37 17.59 1.27
N GLU A 158 0.97 17.73 0.09
CA GLU A 158 1.49 16.62 -0.71
C GLU A 158 2.76 15.98 -0.10
N VAL A 159 3.41 16.66 0.85
CA VAL A 159 4.52 16.11 1.65
C VAL A 159 4.01 15.11 2.68
N VAL A 160 2.78 15.29 3.17
CA VAL A 160 2.19 14.49 4.26
C VAL A 160 1.19 13.46 3.74
N VAL A 161 0.41 13.84 2.72
CA VAL A 161 -0.59 13.00 2.07
C VAL A 161 -0.07 12.66 0.67
N PRO A 162 0.26 11.38 0.38
CA PRO A 162 0.71 10.98 -0.95
C PRO A 162 -0.26 11.44 -2.03
N VAL A 163 0.25 11.89 -3.17
CA VAL A 163 -0.56 12.50 -4.24
C VAL A 163 -1.76 11.65 -4.66
N PHE A 164 -1.57 10.33 -4.73
CA PHE A 164 -2.58 9.33 -5.06
C PHE A 164 -3.60 9.08 -3.94
N ARG A 165 -3.52 9.79 -2.81
CA ARG A 165 -4.50 9.77 -1.71
C ARG A 165 -5.16 11.13 -1.46
N THR A 166 -4.66 12.21 -2.05
CA THR A 166 -5.12 13.57 -1.75
C THR A 166 -6.61 13.78 -2.06
N ALA A 167 -7.15 13.14 -3.09
CA ALA A 167 -8.57 13.19 -3.41
C ALA A 167 -9.48 12.36 -2.48
N HIS A 168 -8.95 11.42 -1.68
CA HIS A 168 -9.75 10.35 -1.05
C HIS A 168 -10.96 10.84 -0.24
N ILE A 169 -10.79 11.95 0.50
CA ILE A 169 -11.80 12.48 1.44
C ILE A 169 -12.80 13.44 0.78
N PHE A 170 -12.58 13.81 -0.47
CA PHE A 170 -13.53 14.63 -1.20
C PHE A 170 -14.73 13.79 -1.61
N LEU A 171 -15.88 14.44 -1.70
CA LEU A 171 -17.12 13.87 -2.20
C LEU A 171 -17.28 14.17 -3.70
N ASP A 172 -17.80 13.19 -4.43
CA ASP A 172 -18.40 13.38 -5.75
C ASP A 172 -19.84 13.91 -5.65
N ARG A 173 -20.46 14.19 -6.80
CA ARG A 173 -21.88 14.61 -6.89
C ARG A 173 -22.89 13.60 -6.38
N ASP A 174 -22.50 12.34 -6.24
CA ASP A 174 -23.34 11.32 -5.63
C ASP A 174 -23.21 11.33 -4.10
N GLY A 175 -22.43 12.26 -3.53
CA GLY A 175 -22.17 12.40 -2.11
C GLY A 175 -21.23 11.33 -1.57
N ARG A 176 -20.41 10.71 -2.42
CA ARG A 176 -19.54 9.58 -2.04
C ARG A 176 -18.08 10.00 -2.02
N HIS A 177 -17.34 9.50 -1.03
CA HIS A 177 -15.89 9.67 -0.98
C HIS A 177 -15.22 9.16 -2.26
N VAL A 178 -14.27 9.90 -2.80
CA VAL A 178 -13.48 9.44 -3.96
C VAL A 178 -12.74 8.15 -3.60
N GLY A 179 -12.19 8.05 -2.38
CA GLY A 179 -11.54 6.85 -1.86
C GLY A 179 -12.50 5.73 -1.45
N GLU A 180 -13.82 5.95 -1.49
CA GLU A 180 -14.85 5.00 -1.02
C GLU A 180 -14.56 4.48 0.40
N ALA A 181 -14.63 3.17 0.60
CA ALA A 181 -14.29 2.49 1.85
C ALA A 181 -12.81 2.66 2.25
N ASN A 182 -11.94 3.02 1.31
CA ASN A 182 -10.50 3.23 1.53
C ASN A 182 -10.15 4.72 1.70
N ALA A 183 -11.12 5.56 2.07
CA ALA A 183 -10.88 6.98 2.35
C ALA A 183 -9.69 7.15 3.31
N PHE A 184 -8.69 7.93 2.89
CA PHE A 184 -7.48 8.17 3.66
C PHE A 184 -7.40 9.64 4.09
N PRO A 185 -7.14 9.93 5.38
CA PRO A 185 -7.02 8.96 6.48
C PRO A 185 -8.37 8.32 6.81
N ALA A 186 -8.33 7.11 7.38
CA ALA A 186 -9.55 6.41 7.80
C ALA A 186 -10.37 7.23 8.83
N ALA A 187 -9.67 8.04 9.63
CA ALA A 187 -10.27 8.99 10.56
C ALA A 187 -11.13 10.07 9.89
N ALA A 188 -10.94 10.36 8.60
CA ALA A 188 -11.72 11.35 7.86
C ALA A 188 -12.97 10.76 7.15
N ARG A 189 -13.19 9.45 7.27
CA ARG A 189 -14.35 8.78 6.64
C ARG A 189 -15.65 9.24 7.31
N THR A 190 -16.67 9.40 6.49
CA THR A 190 -18.07 9.61 6.92
C THR A 190 -18.97 8.44 6.52
N GLU A 191 -20.13 8.34 7.14
CA GLU A 191 -21.13 7.35 6.74
C GLU A 191 -21.70 7.68 5.36
N VAL A 192 -21.75 6.67 4.49
CA VAL A 192 -22.32 6.77 3.15
C VAL A 192 -23.24 5.56 2.93
N PRO A 193 -24.55 5.77 2.68
CA PRO A 193 -25.46 4.67 2.37
C PRO A 193 -24.91 3.80 1.24
N THR A 194 -24.74 2.51 1.53
CA THR A 194 -24.11 1.56 0.61
C THR A 194 -24.84 0.24 0.63
N GLU A 195 -25.17 -0.26 -0.57
CA GLU A 195 -25.73 -1.58 -0.76
C GLU A 195 -24.60 -2.61 -0.80
N TRP A 196 -24.52 -3.43 0.24
CA TRP A 196 -23.55 -4.51 0.36
C TRP A 196 -24.19 -5.84 -0.02
N ARG A 197 -23.47 -6.66 -0.79
CA ARG A 197 -23.96 -7.98 -1.23
C ARG A 197 -22.88 -9.05 -1.20
N GLY A 198 -23.27 -10.30 -1.02
CA GLY A 198 -22.36 -11.44 -1.15
C GLY A 198 -21.76 -11.53 -2.56
N CYS A 199 -20.46 -11.77 -2.66
CA CYS A 199 -19.77 -11.77 -3.95
C CYS A 199 -19.92 -13.10 -4.70
N PRO A 200 -20.39 -13.10 -5.97
CA PRO A 200 -20.55 -14.31 -6.76
C PRO A 200 -19.29 -14.66 -7.58
N TYR A 201 -18.26 -13.81 -7.58
CA TYR A 201 -17.06 -14.02 -8.41
C TYR A 201 -16.13 -15.04 -7.79
N ALA A 202 -15.55 -15.89 -8.63
CA ALA A 202 -14.56 -16.88 -8.25
C ALA A 202 -13.20 -16.25 -7.87
N GLY A 203 -12.30 -17.10 -7.40
CA GLY A 203 -10.97 -16.74 -6.89
C GLY A 203 -11.04 -16.15 -5.49
N ASN A 204 -10.02 -15.39 -5.12
CA ASN A 204 -9.90 -14.77 -3.79
C ASN A 204 -11.08 -13.84 -3.40
N ARG A 205 -11.93 -13.43 -4.33
CA ARG A 205 -13.18 -12.68 -4.07
C ARG A 205 -14.34 -13.53 -3.55
N TYR A 206 -14.25 -14.86 -3.67
CA TYR A 206 -15.30 -15.77 -3.24
C TYR A 206 -15.22 -15.98 -1.73
N GLN A 207 -15.59 -14.93 -0.97
CA GLN A 207 -15.47 -14.89 0.50
C GLN A 207 -16.87 -14.84 1.14
N PRO A 208 -17.19 -15.73 2.10
CA PRO A 208 -18.54 -15.84 2.67
C PRO A 208 -18.88 -14.70 3.62
N ASP A 209 -17.88 -14.10 4.23
CA ASP A 209 -17.96 -13.06 5.26
C ASP A 209 -17.69 -11.66 4.72
N LYS A 210 -17.04 -11.54 3.55
CA LYS A 210 -16.66 -10.25 2.96
C LYS A 210 -17.59 -9.87 1.80
N PRO A 211 -18.46 -8.86 1.97
CA PRO A 211 -19.34 -8.43 0.90
C PRO A 211 -18.60 -7.61 -0.17
N MET A 212 -19.22 -7.47 -1.33
CA MET A 212 -18.86 -6.48 -2.35
C MET A 212 -19.73 -5.22 -2.23
N ASN A 213 -19.15 -4.06 -2.56
CA ASN A 213 -19.86 -2.79 -2.66
C ASN A 213 -20.65 -2.73 -3.99
N MET A 214 -21.93 -3.08 -3.95
CA MET A 214 -22.80 -3.10 -5.14
C MET A 214 -23.13 -1.70 -5.64
N THR A 215 -23.22 -0.71 -4.74
CA THR A 215 -23.47 0.69 -5.11
C THR A 215 -22.33 1.23 -5.99
N ALA A 216 -21.07 1.02 -5.58
CA ALA A 216 -19.90 1.42 -6.37
C ALA A 216 -19.86 0.73 -7.73
N LEU A 217 -20.17 -0.57 -7.80
CA LEU A 217 -20.24 -1.29 -9.08
C LEU A 217 -21.30 -0.71 -10.03
N LYS A 218 -22.50 -0.38 -9.51
CA LYS A 218 -23.58 0.23 -10.29
C LYS A 218 -23.15 1.60 -10.84
N ALA A 219 -22.56 2.45 -10.00
CA ALA A 219 -22.04 3.76 -10.42
C ALA A 219 -20.94 3.63 -11.48
N MET A 220 -19.99 2.72 -11.27
CA MET A 220 -18.92 2.45 -12.24
C MET A 220 -19.45 1.98 -13.59
N ARG A 221 -20.46 1.09 -13.61
CA ARG A 221 -21.10 0.63 -14.85
C ARG A 221 -21.84 1.74 -15.58
N ALA A 222 -22.46 2.67 -14.86
CA ALA A 222 -23.19 3.79 -15.46
C ALA A 222 -22.27 4.73 -16.27
N HIS A 223 -21.00 4.87 -15.86
CA HIS A 223 -20.03 5.77 -16.49
C HIS A 223 -18.94 5.06 -17.30
N TRP A 224 -18.99 3.73 -17.43
CA TRP A 224 -17.87 2.92 -17.92
C TRP A 224 -17.30 3.40 -19.26
N ARG A 225 -18.17 3.61 -20.25
CA ARG A 225 -17.79 3.96 -21.62
C ARG A 225 -17.13 5.35 -21.70
N GLN A 226 -17.66 6.32 -20.96
CA GLN A 226 -17.07 7.67 -20.85
C GLN A 226 -15.73 7.64 -20.13
N MET A 227 -15.60 6.89 -19.04
CA MET A 227 -14.33 6.74 -18.30
C MET A 227 -13.23 6.14 -19.18
N MET A 228 -13.55 5.07 -19.94
CA MET A 228 -12.58 4.48 -20.86
C MET A 228 -12.22 5.45 -22.00
N GLY A 229 -13.18 6.25 -22.47
CA GLY A 229 -12.92 7.31 -23.46
C GLY A 229 -11.96 8.39 -22.94
N LEU A 230 -12.12 8.82 -21.68
CA LEU A 230 -11.21 9.78 -21.03
C LEU A 230 -9.83 9.20 -20.73
N LEU A 231 -9.72 7.88 -20.55
CA LEU A 231 -8.45 7.22 -20.25
C LEU A 231 -7.46 7.26 -21.42
N LEU A 232 -7.95 7.21 -22.66
CA LEU A 232 -7.13 7.26 -23.87
C LEU A 232 -6.28 8.54 -24.00
N PRO A 233 -6.82 9.77 -23.91
CA PRO A 233 -6.00 10.96 -23.99
C PRO A 233 -4.99 11.06 -22.82
N ILE A 234 -5.30 10.54 -21.64
CA ILE A 234 -4.33 10.46 -20.53
C ILE A 234 -3.18 9.52 -20.89
N ARG A 235 -3.48 8.33 -21.42
CA ARG A 235 -2.48 7.37 -21.91
C ARG A 235 -1.58 8.00 -22.98
N GLU A 236 -2.15 8.68 -23.97
CA GLU A 236 -1.34 9.31 -25.03
C GLU A 236 -0.49 10.47 -24.51
N ALA A 237 -0.96 11.26 -23.53
CA ALA A 237 -0.13 12.24 -22.85
C ALA A 237 1.05 11.58 -22.13
N TYR A 238 0.82 10.47 -21.44
CA TYR A 238 1.87 9.73 -20.75
C TYR A 238 2.91 9.16 -21.73
N LEU A 239 2.46 8.52 -22.80
CA LEU A 239 3.36 7.92 -23.81
C LEU A 239 4.15 8.95 -24.62
N ARG A 240 3.73 10.22 -24.66
CA ARG A 240 4.56 11.30 -25.22
C ARG A 240 5.76 11.63 -24.33
N ARG A 241 5.60 11.53 -23.00
CA ARG A 241 6.65 11.77 -22.01
C ARG A 241 7.54 10.55 -21.78
N PHE A 242 6.96 9.35 -21.92
CA PHE A 242 7.63 8.07 -21.70
C PHE A 242 7.50 7.16 -22.94
N PRO A 243 8.12 7.51 -24.08
CA PRO A 243 7.96 6.78 -25.33
C PRO A 243 8.44 5.32 -25.25
N GLN A 244 9.39 5.00 -24.37
CA GLN A 244 9.90 3.64 -24.14
C GLN A 244 8.80 2.67 -23.69
N ALA A 245 7.76 3.13 -23.00
CA ALA A 245 6.64 2.28 -22.58
C ALA A 245 5.86 1.69 -23.77
N ARG A 246 5.99 2.27 -24.98
CA ARG A 246 5.42 1.70 -26.21
C ARG A 246 6.09 0.39 -26.62
N ALA A 247 7.36 0.18 -26.24
CA ALA A 247 8.10 -1.05 -26.54
C ALA A 247 7.79 -2.17 -25.52
N GLY A 248 7.30 -1.81 -24.34
CA GLY A 248 6.95 -2.74 -23.28
C GLY A 248 6.65 -2.01 -21.98
N TRP A 249 5.63 -2.47 -21.26
CA TRP A 249 5.28 -1.94 -19.94
C TRP A 249 6.17 -2.56 -18.87
N THR A 250 6.61 -1.75 -17.92
CA THR A 250 7.29 -2.20 -16.71
C THR A 250 6.44 -1.85 -15.49
N VAL A 251 6.73 -2.47 -14.34
CA VAL A 251 6.02 -2.18 -13.08
C VAL A 251 6.01 -0.67 -12.80
N ALA A 252 7.15 0.01 -12.92
CA ALA A 252 7.26 1.44 -12.67
C ALA A 252 6.54 2.30 -13.72
N HIS A 253 6.49 1.87 -14.99
CA HIS A 253 5.68 2.58 -15.99
C HIS A 253 4.19 2.56 -15.63
N VAL A 254 3.69 1.40 -15.21
CA VAL A 254 2.27 1.25 -14.88
C VAL A 254 1.93 1.94 -13.56
N GLU A 255 2.82 1.90 -12.55
CA GLU A 255 2.64 2.66 -11.31
C GLU A 255 2.53 4.17 -11.59
N ARG A 256 3.49 4.73 -12.35
CA ARG A 256 3.51 6.15 -12.72
C ARG A 256 2.27 6.55 -13.52
N LEU A 257 1.89 5.77 -14.53
CA LEU A 257 0.70 6.02 -15.34
C LEU A 257 -0.57 6.00 -14.48
N ALA A 258 -0.72 5.01 -13.59
CA ALA A 258 -1.85 4.94 -12.67
C ALA A 258 -1.92 6.21 -11.80
N VAL A 259 -0.80 6.65 -11.22
CA VAL A 259 -0.79 7.89 -10.42
C VAL A 259 -1.12 9.12 -11.27
N CYS A 260 -0.68 9.20 -12.53
CA CYS A 260 -1.06 10.31 -13.42
C CYS A 260 -2.58 10.35 -13.69
N VAL A 261 -3.23 9.18 -13.79
CA VAL A 261 -4.69 9.10 -13.91
C VAL A 261 -5.38 9.55 -12.61
N LEU A 262 -4.88 9.13 -11.45
CA LEU A 262 -5.39 9.55 -10.12
C LEU A 262 -5.17 11.05 -9.84
N ALA A 263 -4.14 11.63 -10.46
CA ALA A 263 -3.78 13.03 -10.30
C ALA A 263 -4.79 13.98 -10.97
N LEU A 264 -5.51 13.55 -12.00
CA LEU A 264 -6.52 14.39 -12.69
C LEU A 264 -7.63 14.90 -11.76
N PRO A 265 -8.43 14.04 -11.11
CA PRO A 265 -9.43 14.53 -10.16
C PRO A 265 -8.78 15.26 -8.96
N SER A 266 -7.62 14.79 -8.47
CA SER A 266 -6.90 15.43 -7.37
C SER A 266 -6.50 16.88 -7.70
N TYR A 267 -5.95 17.12 -8.89
CA TYR A 267 -5.57 18.45 -9.38
C TYR A 267 -6.79 19.37 -9.50
N MET A 268 -7.89 18.87 -10.07
CA MET A 268 -9.14 19.62 -10.20
C MET A 268 -9.70 20.07 -8.85
N LEU A 269 -9.57 19.23 -7.82
CA LEU A 269 -10.04 19.50 -6.45
C LEU A 269 -9.12 20.43 -5.66
N LEU A 270 -7.82 20.50 -5.99
CA LEU A 270 -6.82 21.17 -5.15
C LEU A 270 -6.25 22.46 -5.73
N ARG A 271 -6.32 22.66 -7.05
CA ARG A 271 -5.87 23.91 -7.69
C ARG A 271 -6.73 25.08 -7.24
N ASN A 272 -6.16 26.28 -7.15
CA ASN A 272 -6.91 27.47 -6.77
C ASN A 272 -7.69 28.09 -7.95
N ASP A 273 -7.21 27.94 -9.19
CA ASP A 273 -7.90 28.45 -10.37
C ASP A 273 -8.98 27.50 -10.88
N GLY A 274 -10.24 27.89 -10.80
CA GLY A 274 -11.33 27.03 -11.29
C GLY A 274 -11.35 25.67 -10.58
N ARG A 275 -11.15 25.69 -9.25
CA ARG A 275 -11.27 24.54 -8.36
C ARG A 275 -12.67 23.94 -8.47
N VAL A 276 -12.74 22.61 -8.51
CA VAL A 276 -14.00 21.89 -8.32
C VAL A 276 -14.30 21.83 -6.83
N ALA A 277 -15.48 22.29 -6.43
CA ALA A 277 -15.87 22.28 -5.02
C ALA A 277 -16.08 20.84 -4.51
N ASN A 278 -15.91 20.65 -3.20
CA ASN A 278 -16.21 19.38 -2.56
C ASN A 278 -17.69 19.01 -2.75
N GLY A 279 -17.99 17.84 -3.29
CA GLY A 279 -19.35 17.43 -3.68
C GLY A 279 -19.71 17.76 -5.14
N ASP A 280 -18.88 18.49 -5.87
CA ASP A 280 -19.15 18.86 -7.27
C ASP A 280 -18.34 18.03 -8.29
N LEU A 281 -17.46 17.12 -7.85
CA LEU A 281 -16.70 16.27 -8.76
C LEU A 281 -17.63 15.34 -9.55
N HIS A 282 -17.40 15.28 -10.87
CA HIS A 282 -18.16 14.40 -11.75
C HIS A 282 -18.00 12.92 -11.33
N PRO A 283 -19.08 12.13 -11.14
CA PRO A 283 -18.99 10.76 -10.65
C PRO A 283 -18.14 9.84 -11.54
N ALA A 284 -18.08 10.07 -12.86
CA ALA A 284 -17.16 9.35 -13.74
C ALA A 284 -15.68 9.55 -13.36
N LEU A 285 -15.25 10.74 -12.95
CA LEU A 285 -13.86 10.99 -12.52
C LEU A 285 -13.57 10.28 -11.20
N SER A 286 -14.53 10.30 -10.26
CA SER A 286 -14.42 9.57 -9.01
C SER A 286 -14.35 8.05 -9.22
N ASN A 287 -15.13 7.50 -10.14
CA ASN A 287 -15.10 6.07 -10.45
C ASN A 287 -13.83 5.67 -11.23
N LEU A 288 -13.33 6.55 -12.11
CA LEU A 288 -12.04 6.35 -12.79
C LEU A 288 -10.90 6.32 -11.77
N PHE A 289 -10.96 7.18 -10.74
CA PHE A 289 -10.02 7.14 -9.63
C PHE A 289 -10.06 5.78 -8.92
N ARG A 290 -11.25 5.32 -8.49
CA ARG A 290 -11.42 4.08 -7.71
C ARG A 290 -10.88 2.84 -8.42
N VAL A 291 -11.19 2.67 -9.72
CA VAL A 291 -10.69 1.52 -10.48
C VAL A 291 -9.17 1.59 -10.70
N THR A 292 -8.65 2.80 -10.91
CA THR A 292 -7.22 3.02 -11.13
C THR A 292 -6.41 2.83 -9.84
N ASP A 293 -6.92 3.23 -8.68
CA ASP A 293 -6.21 3.06 -7.40
C ASP A 293 -6.03 1.58 -7.06
N GLY A 294 -6.97 0.72 -7.46
CA GLY A 294 -6.78 -0.73 -7.41
C GLY A 294 -5.56 -1.20 -8.21
N LEU A 295 -5.36 -0.72 -9.43
CA LEU A 295 -4.16 -1.03 -10.22
C LEU A 295 -2.88 -0.45 -9.59
N ARG A 296 -2.94 0.80 -9.12
CA ARG A 296 -1.81 1.42 -8.41
C ARG A 296 -1.42 0.60 -7.18
N MET A 297 -2.38 0.11 -6.41
CA MET A 297 -2.13 -0.79 -5.27
C MET A 297 -1.39 -2.05 -5.70
N VAL A 298 -1.76 -2.68 -6.81
CA VAL A 298 -1.07 -3.88 -7.33
C VAL A 298 0.38 -3.56 -7.69
N MET A 299 0.62 -2.48 -8.44
CA MET A 299 2.00 -2.09 -8.81
C MET A 299 2.83 -1.71 -7.60
N HIS A 300 2.23 -0.99 -6.65
CA HIS A 300 2.89 -0.63 -5.40
C HIS A 300 3.22 -1.86 -4.56
N HIS A 301 2.33 -2.86 -4.52
CA HIS A 301 2.58 -4.11 -3.82
C HIS A 301 3.76 -4.87 -4.45
N MET A 302 3.82 -4.95 -5.79
CA MET A 302 4.95 -5.52 -6.51
C MET A 302 6.28 -4.85 -6.13
N LEU A 303 6.31 -3.52 -6.01
CA LEU A 303 7.54 -2.78 -5.73
C LEU A 303 7.98 -2.78 -4.26
N PHE A 304 7.04 -2.98 -3.32
CA PHE A 304 7.29 -2.63 -1.92
C PHE A 304 6.91 -3.69 -0.89
N VAL A 305 6.18 -4.76 -1.24
CA VAL A 305 5.63 -5.70 -0.26
C VAL A 305 6.16 -7.13 -0.46
N PRO A 306 7.03 -7.64 0.44
CA PRO A 306 7.67 -8.95 0.32
C PRO A 306 6.94 -10.07 1.12
N LEU A 307 5.60 -10.16 1.05
CA LEU A 307 4.85 -11.12 1.89
C LEU A 307 4.63 -12.50 1.25
N PHE A 308 4.30 -12.55 -0.04
CA PHE A 308 4.02 -13.80 -0.75
C PHE A 308 4.92 -14.00 -1.97
N GLU A 309 5.39 -12.90 -2.56
CA GLU A 309 6.32 -12.90 -3.69
C GLU A 309 7.47 -11.93 -3.42
N PRO A 310 8.66 -12.17 -3.99
CA PRO A 310 9.74 -11.20 -3.96
C PRO A 310 9.30 -9.84 -4.56
N MET A 311 9.85 -8.76 -4.01
CA MET A 311 9.64 -7.44 -4.58
C MET A 311 10.27 -7.36 -5.98
N GLN A 312 9.54 -6.75 -6.91
CA GLN A 312 9.92 -6.57 -8.30
C GLN A 312 10.72 -5.29 -8.47
N ARG A 313 11.70 -5.32 -9.39
CA ARG A 313 12.45 -4.12 -9.76
C ARG A 313 11.59 -3.17 -10.60
N PRO A 314 11.88 -1.86 -10.61
CA PRO A 314 11.15 -0.88 -11.44
C PRO A 314 11.07 -1.23 -12.93
N ASP A 315 12.11 -1.87 -13.46
CA ASP A 315 12.28 -2.27 -14.86
C ASP A 315 11.70 -3.65 -15.18
N ALA A 316 11.15 -4.36 -14.20
CA ALA A 316 10.54 -5.67 -14.42
C ALA A 316 9.36 -5.55 -15.40
N PRO A 317 9.31 -6.37 -16.47
CA PRO A 317 8.25 -6.30 -17.47
C PRO A 317 6.91 -6.78 -16.90
N VAL A 318 5.82 -6.13 -17.33
CA VAL A 318 4.45 -6.52 -16.95
C VAL A 318 3.52 -6.58 -18.15
N THR A 319 2.57 -7.50 -18.10
CA THR A 319 1.46 -7.62 -19.05
C THR A 319 0.14 -7.61 -18.31
N ILE A 320 -0.97 -7.52 -19.04
CA ILE A 320 -2.32 -7.59 -18.45
C ILE A 320 -2.48 -8.90 -17.66
N GLU A 321 -1.99 -10.01 -18.22
CA GLU A 321 -2.05 -11.34 -17.64
C GLU A 321 -1.25 -11.42 -16.35
N THR A 322 0.00 -10.90 -16.33
CA THR A 322 0.85 -10.95 -15.13
C THR A 322 0.30 -10.07 -14.00
N ILE A 323 -0.27 -8.90 -14.33
CA ILE A 323 -0.92 -8.01 -13.36
C ILE A 323 -2.12 -8.71 -12.70
N LEU A 324 -3.01 -9.29 -13.50
CA LEU A 324 -4.19 -10.00 -12.99
C LEU A 324 -3.81 -11.21 -12.14
N ALA A 325 -2.86 -12.00 -12.62
CA ALA A 325 -2.39 -13.18 -11.90
C ALA A 325 -1.76 -12.79 -10.55
N TYR A 326 -0.93 -11.73 -10.51
CA TYR A 326 -0.35 -11.24 -9.27
C TYR A 326 -1.42 -10.76 -8.28
N ALA A 327 -2.42 -10.02 -8.75
CA ALA A 327 -3.52 -9.55 -7.91
C ALA A 327 -4.34 -10.70 -7.31
N ASP A 328 -4.54 -11.79 -8.05
CA ASP A 328 -5.19 -13.00 -7.56
C ASP A 328 -4.33 -13.68 -6.46
N ARG A 329 -3.04 -13.97 -6.74
CA ARG A 329 -2.11 -14.66 -5.83
C ARG A 329 -1.84 -13.91 -4.53
N ASN A 330 -1.75 -12.58 -4.61
CA ASN A 330 -1.44 -11.73 -3.45
C ASN A 330 -2.70 -11.22 -2.73
N PHE A 331 -3.86 -11.85 -2.99
CA PHE A 331 -5.12 -11.54 -2.30
C PHE A 331 -5.58 -10.07 -2.45
N LEU A 332 -5.18 -9.39 -3.54
CA LEU A 332 -5.39 -7.95 -3.73
C LEU A 332 -6.79 -7.57 -4.25
N PHE A 333 -7.64 -8.55 -4.53
CA PHE A 333 -9.06 -8.30 -4.80
C PHE A 333 -9.92 -8.32 -3.53
N HIS A 334 -9.34 -8.38 -2.33
CA HIS A 334 -10.10 -8.16 -1.11
C HIS A 334 -9.27 -7.44 -0.04
N SER A 335 -9.97 -6.87 0.93
CA SER A 335 -9.40 -6.25 2.12
C SER A 335 -9.86 -7.02 3.37
N GLU A 336 -9.65 -6.43 4.53
CA GLU A 336 -10.25 -6.87 5.78
C GLU A 336 -11.78 -6.80 5.73
N HIS A 337 -12.33 -5.74 5.13
CA HIS A 337 -13.76 -5.44 5.20
C HIS A 337 -14.57 -5.95 4.01
N GLY A 338 -13.98 -6.15 2.83
CA GLY A 338 -14.79 -6.47 1.66
C GLY A 338 -13.98 -7.00 0.50
N VAL A 339 -14.67 -7.32 -0.58
CA VAL A 339 -14.05 -7.76 -1.83
C VAL A 339 -14.30 -6.76 -2.96
N CYS A 340 -13.41 -6.79 -3.95
CA CYS A 340 -13.52 -6.01 -5.17
C CYS A 340 -14.78 -6.43 -5.94
N ALA A 341 -15.65 -5.45 -6.20
CA ALA A 341 -16.91 -5.65 -6.90
C ALA A 341 -16.74 -5.73 -8.44
N GLY A 342 -15.57 -5.38 -8.97
CA GLY A 342 -15.31 -5.32 -10.41
C GLY A 342 -15.32 -6.72 -11.06
N PRO A 343 -16.22 -7.01 -12.02
CA PRO A 343 -16.16 -8.24 -12.79
C PRO A 343 -14.84 -8.34 -13.56
N ARG A 344 -14.31 -9.56 -13.74
CA ARG A 344 -13.03 -9.81 -14.44
C ARG A 344 -12.97 -9.12 -15.81
N PHE A 345 -14.04 -9.22 -16.60
CA PHE A 345 -14.07 -8.62 -17.94
C PHE A 345 -13.92 -7.08 -17.90
N MET A 346 -14.44 -6.40 -16.87
CA MET A 346 -14.26 -4.94 -16.73
C MET A 346 -12.81 -4.60 -16.36
N VAL A 347 -12.17 -5.42 -15.52
CA VAL A 347 -10.74 -5.22 -15.20
C VAL A 347 -9.88 -5.41 -16.45
N GLU A 348 -10.15 -6.45 -17.25
CA GLU A 348 -9.49 -6.69 -18.53
C GLU A 348 -9.73 -5.54 -19.53
N ASP A 349 -10.96 -5.04 -19.65
CA ASP A 349 -11.29 -3.88 -20.49
C ASP A 349 -10.49 -2.64 -20.06
N PHE A 350 -10.44 -2.33 -18.76
CA PHE A 350 -9.68 -1.21 -18.22
C PHE A 350 -8.19 -1.32 -18.52
N LEU A 351 -7.60 -2.50 -18.26
CA LEU A 351 -6.18 -2.73 -18.55
C LEU A 351 -5.89 -2.72 -20.06
N GLY A 352 -6.81 -3.22 -20.89
CA GLY A 352 -6.71 -3.18 -22.34
C GLY A 352 -6.72 -1.75 -22.90
N VAL A 353 -7.59 -0.88 -22.36
CA VAL A 353 -7.60 0.55 -22.70
C VAL A 353 -6.31 1.22 -22.23
N LEU A 354 -5.93 1.03 -20.96
CA LEU A 354 -4.81 1.72 -20.34
C LEU A 354 -3.46 1.34 -20.97
N LEU A 355 -3.21 0.05 -21.15
CA LEU A 355 -1.90 -0.46 -21.59
C LEU A 355 -1.82 -0.60 -23.11
N SER A 356 -2.89 -1.09 -23.73
CA SER A 356 -2.90 -1.42 -25.16
C SER A 356 -3.65 -0.40 -26.03
N GLY A 357 -4.35 0.58 -25.45
CA GLY A 357 -5.19 1.52 -26.19
C GLY A 357 -6.39 0.86 -26.88
N GLN A 358 -6.76 -0.36 -26.46
CA GLN A 358 -7.85 -1.12 -27.07
C GLN A 358 -9.20 -0.58 -26.60
N ALA A 359 -10.22 -0.64 -27.47
CA ALA A 359 -11.57 -0.30 -27.06
C ALA A 359 -12.11 -1.33 -26.03
N PRO A 360 -12.89 -0.89 -25.03
CA PRO A 360 -13.57 -1.83 -24.14
C PRO A 360 -14.59 -2.65 -24.94
N ARG A 361 -15.02 -3.82 -24.42
CA ARG A 361 -15.98 -4.70 -25.11
C ARG A 361 -17.32 -4.03 -25.40
N SER A 362 -17.68 -3.04 -24.60
CA SER A 362 -18.90 -2.23 -24.77
C SER A 362 -18.75 -1.05 -25.74
N GLY A 363 -17.54 -0.84 -26.29
CA GLY A 363 -17.19 0.33 -27.09
C GLY A 363 -17.16 1.63 -26.29
N PHE A 364 -16.73 2.70 -26.92
CA PHE A 364 -16.82 4.06 -26.37
C PHE A 364 -18.21 4.65 -26.58
N ASP A 365 -18.58 5.65 -25.81
CA ASP A 365 -19.75 6.46 -26.12
C ASP A 365 -19.48 7.30 -27.38
N ALA A 366 -20.52 7.54 -28.17
CA ALA A 366 -20.41 8.33 -29.40
C ALA A 366 -20.06 9.80 -29.11
N GLU A 367 -20.54 10.31 -27.97
CA GLU A 367 -20.26 11.64 -27.46
C GLU A 367 -19.81 11.52 -25.99
N ILE A 368 -18.74 12.24 -25.64
CA ILE A 368 -18.27 12.36 -24.27
C ILE A 368 -19.03 13.52 -23.62
N ASP A 369 -19.42 13.37 -22.35
CA ASP A 369 -20.02 14.45 -21.58
C ASP A 369 -19.17 15.74 -21.72
N PRO A 370 -19.76 16.91 -22.03
CA PRO A 370 -19.01 18.14 -22.26
C PRO A 370 -18.08 18.53 -21.11
N GLU A 371 -18.46 18.21 -19.86
CA GLU A 371 -17.62 18.46 -18.71
C GLU A 371 -16.38 17.55 -18.72
N LEU A 372 -16.56 16.26 -19.00
CA LEU A 372 -15.45 15.31 -19.15
C LEU A 372 -14.56 15.68 -20.34
N GLN A 373 -15.15 16.17 -21.43
CA GLN A 373 -14.37 16.68 -22.56
C GLN A 373 -13.54 17.90 -22.16
N ALA A 374 -14.10 18.82 -21.37
CA ALA A 374 -13.36 19.98 -20.85
C ALA A 374 -12.20 19.56 -19.93
N THR A 375 -12.31 18.44 -19.20
CA THR A 375 -11.20 17.92 -18.39
C THR A 375 -9.97 17.52 -19.20
N ALA A 376 -10.12 17.24 -20.51
CA ALA A 376 -8.98 16.92 -21.37
C ALA A 376 -7.93 18.04 -21.42
N ALA A 377 -8.35 19.30 -21.28
CA ALA A 377 -7.45 20.46 -21.20
C ALA A 377 -6.60 20.49 -19.91
N LEU A 378 -7.00 19.72 -18.88
CA LEU A 378 -6.32 19.65 -17.59
C LEU A 378 -5.40 18.43 -17.46
N ILE A 379 -5.33 17.56 -18.48
CA ILE A 379 -4.52 16.33 -18.43
C ILE A 379 -3.04 16.64 -18.23
N GLU A 380 -2.48 17.58 -18.99
CA GLU A 380 -1.05 17.92 -18.89
C GLU A 380 -0.66 18.50 -17.52
N PRO A 381 -1.34 19.56 -17.00
CA PRO A 381 -1.01 20.07 -15.66
C PRO A 381 -1.32 19.05 -14.55
N ALA A 382 -2.35 18.21 -14.70
CA ALA A 382 -2.60 17.13 -13.75
C ALA A 382 -1.49 16.06 -13.79
N MET A 383 -0.93 15.78 -14.96
CA MET A 383 0.20 14.86 -15.10
C MET A 383 1.46 15.44 -14.43
N ASP A 384 1.72 16.74 -14.60
CA ASP A 384 2.79 17.43 -13.87
C ASP A 384 2.59 17.31 -12.35
N TYR A 385 1.34 17.49 -11.87
CA TYR A 385 0.98 17.34 -10.47
C TYR A 385 1.25 15.90 -9.97
N GLY A 386 0.86 14.88 -10.75
CA GLY A 386 1.11 13.48 -10.44
C GLY A 386 2.60 13.14 -10.35
N LEU A 387 3.40 13.61 -11.32
CA LEU A 387 4.84 13.36 -11.36
C LEU A 387 5.59 14.09 -10.22
N LEU A 388 5.25 15.36 -9.95
CA LEU A 388 5.78 16.08 -8.80
C LEU A 388 5.42 15.39 -7.48
N GLY A 389 4.17 14.93 -7.37
CA GLY A 389 3.71 14.18 -6.21
C GLY A 389 4.45 12.86 -5.99
N LEU A 390 4.84 12.16 -7.05
CA LEU A 390 5.70 10.97 -6.96
C LEU A 390 7.15 11.31 -6.61
N GLN A 391 7.70 12.43 -7.10
CA GLN A 391 9.02 12.90 -6.65
C GLN A 391 9.00 13.19 -5.14
N THR A 392 7.96 13.88 -4.65
CA THR A 392 7.76 14.13 -3.22
C THR A 392 7.63 12.82 -2.45
N PHE A 393 6.82 11.87 -2.94
CA PHE A 393 6.68 10.56 -2.31
C PHE A 393 8.02 9.82 -2.18
N GLY A 394 8.78 9.69 -3.27
CA GLY A 394 10.10 9.03 -3.24
C GLY A 394 11.08 9.72 -2.28
N ALA A 395 11.16 11.05 -2.32
CA ALA A 395 12.04 11.82 -1.45
C ALA A 395 11.68 11.68 0.04
N VAL A 396 10.40 11.84 0.38
CA VAL A 396 9.92 11.83 1.77
C VAL A 396 9.97 10.41 2.36
N PHE A 397 9.57 9.39 1.60
CA PHE A 397 9.54 8.01 2.11
C PHE A 397 10.92 7.35 2.20
N ALA A 398 11.96 7.96 1.63
CA ALA A 398 13.35 7.58 1.89
C ALA A 398 13.77 7.81 3.35
N LEU A 399 13.00 8.60 4.12
CA LEU A 399 13.21 8.80 5.55
C LEU A 399 13.09 7.50 6.34
N TRP A 400 12.16 6.62 5.98
CA TRP A 400 11.86 5.43 6.79
C TRP A 400 12.96 4.36 6.72
N PRO A 401 13.53 4.00 5.55
CA PRO A 401 14.72 3.18 5.48
C PRO A 401 15.91 3.79 6.25
N ALA A 402 16.14 5.10 6.14
CA ALA A 402 17.21 5.77 6.87
C ALA A 402 17.02 5.70 8.39
N MET A 403 15.79 5.91 8.88
CA MET A 403 15.44 5.81 10.29
C MET A 403 15.61 4.37 10.79
N ALA A 404 15.15 3.36 10.03
CA ALA A 404 15.30 1.95 10.37
C ALA A 404 16.78 1.54 10.48
N ARG A 405 17.66 2.02 9.58
CA ARG A 405 19.11 1.81 9.71
C ARG A 405 19.70 2.49 10.92
N CYS A 406 19.23 3.67 11.28
CA CYS A 406 19.68 4.35 12.48
C CYS A 406 19.34 3.49 13.71
N TYR A 407 18.09 3.04 13.83
CA TYR A 407 17.65 2.13 14.89
C TYR A 407 18.52 0.86 14.97
N ASP A 408 18.77 0.19 13.83
CA ASP A 408 19.59 -1.02 13.74
C ASP A 408 21.04 -0.78 14.24
N ARG A 409 21.66 0.32 13.81
CA ARG A 409 23.02 0.71 14.23
C ARG A 409 23.07 1.09 15.71
N LEU A 410 22.10 1.83 16.22
CA LEU A 410 22.03 2.18 17.64
C LEU A 410 21.88 0.94 18.50
N HIS A 411 21.03 -0.01 18.10
CA HIS A 411 20.87 -1.28 18.78
C HIS A 411 22.20 -2.08 18.79
N ALA A 412 22.91 -2.16 17.67
CA ALA A 412 24.20 -2.82 17.59
C ALA A 412 25.29 -2.15 18.46
N LEU A 413 25.30 -0.81 18.55
CA LEU A 413 26.24 -0.07 19.39
C LEU A 413 26.05 -0.32 20.88
N LEU A 414 24.81 -0.55 21.32
CA LEU A 414 24.46 -0.78 22.72
C LEU A 414 24.63 -2.24 23.17
N ALA A 415 24.95 -3.15 22.25
CA ALA A 415 25.07 -4.56 22.54
C ALA A 415 26.28 -4.87 23.47
N GLY A 416 26.03 -5.60 24.57
CA GLY A 416 27.07 -6.02 25.50
C GLY A 416 27.56 -4.93 26.47
N GLY A 417 26.76 -3.88 26.65
CA GLY A 417 27.07 -2.73 27.49
C GLY A 417 26.83 -2.90 29.00
N SER A 418 27.03 -1.81 29.75
CA SER A 418 26.66 -1.67 31.16
C SER A 418 25.14 -1.82 31.40
N THR A 419 24.67 -1.86 32.65
CA THR A 419 23.23 -1.98 32.96
C THR A 419 22.39 -0.88 32.30
N ALA A 420 22.87 0.38 32.31
CA ALA A 420 22.15 1.50 31.71
C ALA A 420 22.13 1.42 30.16
N GLU A 421 23.19 0.87 29.57
CA GLU A 421 23.28 0.61 28.13
C GLU A 421 22.36 -0.55 27.73
N GLN A 422 22.27 -1.59 28.57
CA GLN A 422 21.38 -2.74 28.37
C GLN A 422 19.90 -2.35 28.47
N GLU A 423 19.51 -1.49 29.42
CA GLU A 423 18.14 -0.95 29.49
C GLU A 423 17.73 -0.26 28.18
N LEU A 424 18.65 0.50 27.60
CA LEU A 424 18.43 1.20 26.34
C LEU A 424 18.41 0.21 25.16
N ALA A 425 19.31 -0.77 25.16
CA ALA A 425 19.34 -1.85 24.18
C ALA A 425 18.01 -2.63 24.18
N ASP A 426 17.49 -3.01 25.35
CA ASP A 426 16.22 -3.74 25.50
C ASP A 426 15.04 -2.91 24.97
N ARG A 427 15.03 -1.60 25.24
CA ARG A 427 14.02 -0.69 24.71
C ARG A 427 14.06 -0.63 23.18
N PHE A 428 15.25 -0.47 22.58
CA PHE A 428 15.41 -0.47 21.13
C PHE A 428 15.14 -1.84 20.49
N ALA A 429 15.43 -2.94 21.19
CA ALA A 429 15.09 -4.29 20.75
C ALA A 429 13.56 -4.47 20.62
N GLY A 430 12.78 -3.93 21.57
CA GLY A 430 11.31 -3.91 21.47
C GLY A 430 10.82 -3.14 20.23
N HIS A 431 11.44 -1.99 19.94
CA HIS A 431 11.13 -1.21 18.73
C HIS A 431 11.52 -1.95 17.45
N PHE A 432 12.65 -2.63 17.43
CA PHE A 432 13.12 -3.41 16.28
C PHE A 432 12.31 -4.69 16.05
N ALA A 433 11.85 -5.35 17.12
CA ALA A 433 10.88 -6.44 17.00
C ALA A 433 9.58 -5.95 16.37
N ALA A 434 9.10 -4.76 16.76
CA ALA A 434 7.95 -4.14 16.12
C ALA A 434 8.20 -3.80 14.63
N LEU A 435 9.38 -3.29 14.26
CA LEU A 435 9.79 -3.15 12.84
C LEU A 435 9.72 -4.48 12.10
N SER A 436 10.28 -5.53 12.69
CA SER A 436 10.47 -6.81 12.01
C SER A 436 9.15 -7.54 11.74
N HIS A 437 8.15 -7.32 12.60
CA HIS A 437 6.83 -7.95 12.46
C HIS A 437 5.78 -7.08 11.76
N ARG A 438 5.97 -5.75 11.72
CA ARG A 438 4.95 -4.80 11.21
C ARG A 438 5.41 -3.92 10.06
N SER A 439 6.71 -3.89 9.74
CA SER A 439 7.25 -3.13 8.62
C SER A 439 7.94 -4.01 7.60
N PHE A 440 7.86 -3.59 6.35
CA PHE A 440 8.67 -4.15 5.25
C PHE A 440 10.04 -3.46 5.17
N LEU A 441 10.65 -3.20 6.33
CA LEU A 441 11.96 -2.53 6.51
C LEU A 441 12.92 -3.34 7.40
N ALA A 442 12.57 -4.59 7.73
CA ALA A 442 13.30 -5.42 8.69
C ALA A 442 14.74 -5.73 8.24
N SER A 443 14.95 -6.05 6.96
CA SER A 443 16.27 -6.41 6.41
C SER A 443 16.91 -5.27 5.62
N GLU A 444 18.24 -5.26 5.56
CA GLU A 444 18.97 -4.29 4.75
C GLU A 444 18.69 -4.47 3.25
N GLU A 445 18.51 -5.71 2.80
CA GLU A 445 18.11 -6.01 1.42
C GLU A 445 16.81 -5.30 1.04
N TRP A 446 15.79 -5.34 1.89
CA TRP A 446 14.54 -4.65 1.62
C TRP A 446 14.68 -3.14 1.64
N ARG A 447 15.52 -2.59 2.52
CA ARG A 447 15.80 -1.15 2.57
C ARG A 447 16.50 -0.68 1.30
N MET A 448 17.54 -1.39 0.85
CA MET A 448 18.23 -1.10 -0.42
C MET A 448 17.31 -1.22 -1.62
N HIS A 449 16.44 -2.23 -1.66
CA HIS A 449 15.45 -2.38 -2.73
C HIS A 449 14.54 -1.16 -2.80
N ARG A 450 13.98 -0.72 -1.67
CA ARG A 450 13.11 0.46 -1.61
C ARG A 450 13.80 1.72 -2.08
N GLU A 451 15.06 1.91 -1.71
CA GLU A 451 15.85 3.06 -2.17
C GLU A 451 16.08 3.04 -3.67
N ALA A 452 16.36 1.87 -4.26
CA ALA A 452 16.47 1.74 -5.70
C ALA A 452 15.15 2.09 -6.42
N VAL A 453 14.01 1.71 -5.84
CA VAL A 453 12.69 2.11 -6.37
C VAL A 453 12.47 3.61 -6.24
N TYR A 454 12.82 4.23 -5.10
CA TYR A 454 12.70 5.67 -4.92
C TYR A 454 13.64 6.46 -5.85
N ASP A 455 14.86 5.96 -6.10
CA ASP A 455 15.80 6.53 -7.07
C ASP A 455 15.21 6.52 -8.50
N ASP A 456 14.66 5.38 -8.95
CA ASP A 456 13.99 5.28 -10.27
C ASP A 456 12.79 6.22 -10.35
N MET A 457 11.93 6.20 -9.33
CA MET A 457 10.72 7.01 -9.27
C MET A 457 11.06 8.50 -9.36
N PHE A 458 12.04 8.96 -8.58
CA PHE A 458 12.48 10.35 -8.54
C PHE A 458 13.05 10.81 -9.89
N ALA A 459 13.98 10.03 -10.46
CA ALA A 459 14.66 10.35 -11.71
C ALA A 459 13.71 10.30 -12.92
N SER A 460 12.91 9.23 -13.03
CA SER A 460 11.93 9.09 -14.13
C SER A 460 10.87 10.18 -14.10
N CYS A 461 10.40 10.59 -12.92
CA CYS A 461 9.46 11.70 -12.81
C CYS A 461 10.12 13.03 -13.19
N ALA A 462 11.39 13.26 -12.85
CA ALA A 462 12.14 14.43 -13.31
C ALA A 462 12.19 14.49 -14.84
N GLN A 463 12.53 13.36 -15.48
CA GLN A 463 12.55 13.24 -16.94
C GLN A 463 11.18 13.51 -17.56
N GLY A 464 10.10 12.96 -16.99
CA GLY A 464 8.73 13.20 -17.44
C GLY A 464 8.25 14.65 -17.24
N LEU A 465 8.93 15.42 -16.38
CA LEU A 465 8.73 16.86 -16.19
C LEU A 465 9.67 17.71 -17.07
N GLY A 466 10.44 17.08 -17.97
CA GLY A 466 11.34 17.75 -18.91
C GLY A 466 12.76 18.00 -18.40
N ALA A 467 13.17 17.42 -17.27
CA ALA A 467 14.56 17.47 -16.83
C ALA A 467 15.46 16.59 -17.73
N GLY A 468 16.76 16.91 -17.77
CA GLY A 468 17.75 16.13 -18.50
C GLY A 468 18.05 14.78 -17.85
N SER A 469 18.74 13.90 -18.58
CA SER A 469 19.18 12.58 -18.08
C SER A 469 20.27 12.64 -17.00
N ASP A 470 20.88 13.81 -16.81
CA ASP A 470 22.07 13.98 -15.97
C ASP A 470 21.72 14.42 -14.53
N GLU A 471 20.43 14.41 -14.17
CA GLU A 471 20.01 14.67 -12.79
C GLU A 471 20.57 13.60 -11.85
N PRO A 472 21.15 13.98 -10.69
CA PRO A 472 21.68 13.02 -9.74
C PRO A 472 20.58 12.14 -9.14
N HIS A 473 20.92 10.89 -8.85
CA HIS A 473 20.06 9.97 -8.10
C HIS A 473 19.66 10.56 -6.74
N LEU A 474 18.45 10.24 -6.28
CA LEU A 474 17.93 10.71 -5.00
C LEU A 474 18.87 10.31 -3.84
N SER A 475 19.34 9.07 -3.79
CA SER A 475 20.31 8.57 -2.80
C SER A 475 21.58 9.43 -2.72
N THR A 476 22.06 9.93 -3.85
CA THR A 476 23.21 10.86 -3.94
C THR A 476 22.85 12.24 -3.38
N LEU A 477 21.65 12.75 -3.69
CA LEU A 477 21.16 14.01 -3.14
C LEU A 477 21.03 13.96 -1.60
N LEU A 478 20.59 12.82 -1.06
CA LEU A 478 20.36 12.64 0.36
C LEU A 478 21.65 12.43 1.17
N SER A 479 22.71 11.93 0.53
CA SER A 479 24.00 11.63 1.16
C SER A 479 24.98 12.83 1.18
N ARG A 480 24.53 14.03 0.80
CA ARG A 480 25.36 15.25 0.81
C ARG A 480 25.84 15.59 2.23
N PRO A 481 27.13 15.95 2.40
CA PRO A 481 27.76 16.12 3.70
C PRO A 481 27.19 17.28 4.53
N GLU A 482 27.68 17.36 5.76
CA GLU A 482 27.22 18.25 6.83
C GLU A 482 27.04 19.70 6.40
N GLY A 483 26.03 20.34 6.97
CA GLY A 483 25.80 21.77 6.78
C GLY A 483 25.87 22.51 8.12
N PRO A 484 25.43 23.77 8.18
CA PRO A 484 25.55 24.56 9.39
C PRO A 484 24.86 23.90 10.59
N GLY A 485 25.52 23.91 11.75
CA GLY A 485 24.95 23.42 13.01
C GLY A 485 25.19 21.93 13.33
N THR A 486 25.63 21.12 12.38
CA THR A 486 25.81 19.67 12.58
C THR A 486 26.77 19.33 13.73
N ALA A 487 27.93 19.98 13.80
CA ALA A 487 28.90 19.77 14.88
C ALA A 487 28.37 20.18 16.28
N GLN A 488 27.58 21.26 16.35
CA GLN A 488 26.97 21.69 17.61
C GLN A 488 25.86 20.73 18.07
N ALA A 489 25.07 20.22 17.12
CA ALA A 489 24.06 19.20 17.39
C ALA A 489 24.71 17.90 17.91
N ALA A 490 25.79 17.45 17.26
CA ALA A 490 26.58 16.29 17.71
C ALA A 490 27.10 16.46 19.14
N ALA A 491 27.77 17.57 19.44
CA ALA A 491 28.30 17.85 20.77
C ALA A 491 27.20 17.92 21.84
N THR A 492 26.02 18.49 21.51
CA THR A 492 24.90 18.59 22.45
C THR A 492 24.29 17.22 22.74
N LEU A 493 24.13 16.40 21.72
CA LEU A 493 23.62 15.04 21.86
C LEU A 493 24.61 14.14 22.60
N GLU A 494 25.91 14.20 22.25
CA GLU A 494 26.98 13.46 22.94
C GLU A 494 26.98 13.79 24.44
N ALA A 495 26.89 15.07 24.81
CA ALA A 495 26.81 15.48 26.21
C ALA A 495 25.57 14.93 26.93
N ALA A 496 24.42 14.85 26.24
CA ALA A 496 23.20 14.30 26.82
C ALA A 496 23.29 12.77 27.01
N VAL A 497 23.86 12.06 26.04
CA VAL A 497 24.10 10.61 26.10
C VAL A 497 25.13 10.28 27.19
N SER A 498 26.24 11.01 27.26
CA SER A 498 27.28 10.82 28.27
C SER A 498 26.71 10.96 29.70
N ARG A 499 25.86 11.96 29.93
CA ARG A 499 25.17 12.13 31.22
C ARG A 499 24.27 10.93 31.56
N ARG A 500 23.55 10.36 30.58
CA ARG A 500 22.68 9.19 30.80
C ARG A 500 23.47 7.94 31.18
N PHE A 501 24.70 7.82 30.66
CA PHE A 501 25.63 6.73 30.99
C PHE A 501 26.60 7.07 32.13
N ALA A 502 26.36 8.16 32.88
CA ALA A 502 27.20 8.61 33.98
C ALA A 502 28.70 8.72 33.61
N ASP A 503 28.98 9.17 32.38
CA ASP A 503 30.32 9.33 31.80
C ASP A 503 31.16 8.03 31.77
N ALA A 504 30.51 6.86 31.89
CA ALA A 504 31.19 5.56 31.97
C ALA A 504 31.82 5.12 30.64
N ASN A 505 31.29 5.57 29.51
CA ASN A 505 31.76 5.18 28.17
C ASN A 505 31.69 6.36 27.17
N PRO A 506 32.70 7.25 27.15
CA PRO A 506 32.73 8.40 26.24
C PRO A 506 32.75 7.99 24.77
N ALA A 507 33.44 6.89 24.42
CA ALA A 507 33.53 6.41 23.04
C ALA A 507 32.16 5.95 22.51
N LEU A 508 31.37 5.27 23.34
CA LEU A 508 30.00 4.90 22.99
C LEU A 508 29.10 6.14 22.83
N SER A 509 29.25 7.13 23.71
CA SER A 509 28.44 8.36 23.66
C SER A 509 28.68 9.14 22.37
N ALA A 510 29.95 9.27 21.97
CA ALA A 510 30.33 9.88 20.70
C ALA A 510 29.79 9.07 19.50
N ALA A 511 30.01 7.76 19.49
CA ALA A 511 29.53 6.89 18.41
C ALA A 511 28.00 6.90 18.27
N PHE A 512 27.26 6.95 19.39
CA PHE A 512 25.81 7.08 19.39
C PHE A 512 25.36 8.41 18.78
N ALA A 513 25.98 9.52 19.23
CA ALA A 513 25.66 10.86 18.72
C ALA A 513 25.93 10.97 17.22
N ASP A 514 27.08 10.45 16.75
CA ASP A 514 27.43 10.43 15.34
C ASP A 514 26.39 9.71 14.48
N GLN A 515 25.90 8.53 14.90
CA GLN A 515 24.88 7.80 14.13
C GLN A 515 23.56 8.54 14.05
N VAL A 516 23.13 9.20 15.13
CA VAL A 516 21.91 10.03 15.11
C VAL A 516 22.11 11.23 14.20
N VAL A 517 23.26 11.90 14.26
CA VAL A 517 23.55 13.08 13.44
C VAL A 517 23.64 12.75 11.95
N VAL A 518 24.14 11.57 11.58
CA VAL A 518 24.07 11.06 10.21
C VAL A 518 22.61 10.97 9.75
N PHE A 519 21.72 10.39 10.56
CA PHE A 519 20.30 10.33 10.24
C PHE A 519 19.66 11.72 10.13
N LEU A 520 19.92 12.63 11.08
CA LEU A 520 19.37 13.98 11.06
C LEU A 520 19.86 14.78 9.85
N THR A 521 21.07 14.53 9.36
CA THR A 521 21.61 15.13 8.13
C THR A 521 20.86 14.64 6.89
N ILE A 522 20.59 13.34 6.79
CA ILE A 522 19.75 12.78 5.72
C ILE A 522 18.35 13.39 5.80
N ALA A 523 17.76 13.46 6.99
CA ALA A 523 16.43 14.01 7.22
C ALA A 523 16.34 15.50 6.82
N ARG A 524 17.36 16.31 7.16
CA ARG A 524 17.47 17.70 6.71
C ARG A 524 17.51 17.81 5.18
N ASN A 525 18.29 16.95 4.52
CA ASN A 525 18.39 16.92 3.06
C ASN A 525 17.04 16.52 2.42
N ILE A 526 16.29 15.58 3.03
CA ILE A 526 14.93 15.24 2.63
C ILE A 526 14.00 16.45 2.75
N VAL A 527 14.02 17.17 3.87
CA VAL A 527 13.20 18.38 4.07
C VAL A 527 13.52 19.44 3.02
N ALA A 528 14.81 19.72 2.76
CA ALA A 528 15.24 20.66 1.72
C ALA A 528 14.74 20.28 0.33
N LEU A 529 14.82 19.00 -0.02
CA LEU A 529 14.36 18.50 -1.31
C LEU A 529 12.82 18.57 -1.42
N ALA A 530 12.10 18.21 -0.36
CA ALA A 530 10.65 18.32 -0.28
C ALA A 530 10.19 19.79 -0.41
N GLU A 531 10.88 20.74 0.23
CA GLU A 531 10.60 22.18 0.07
C GLU A 531 10.72 22.61 -1.40
N ALA A 532 11.79 22.20 -2.08
CA ALA A 532 12.03 22.56 -3.48
C ALA A 532 10.99 21.97 -4.44
N ILE A 533 10.60 20.70 -4.27
CA ILE A 533 9.57 20.07 -5.09
C ILE A 533 8.21 20.71 -4.80
N GLN A 534 7.89 20.92 -3.52
CA GLN A 534 6.62 21.50 -3.11
C GLN A 534 6.44 22.92 -3.62
N ALA A 535 7.51 23.72 -3.74
CA ALA A 535 7.42 25.04 -4.38
C ALA A 535 6.94 24.95 -5.85
N ARG A 536 7.37 23.92 -6.60
CA ARG A 536 6.87 23.66 -7.96
C ARG A 536 5.41 23.21 -7.94
N THR A 537 5.05 22.33 -7.01
CA THR A 537 3.66 21.87 -6.81
C THR A 537 2.73 23.03 -6.46
N ALA A 538 3.12 23.87 -5.50
CA ALA A 538 2.35 25.03 -5.06
C ALA A 538 2.17 26.04 -6.20
N LYS A 539 3.21 26.29 -7.00
CA LYS A 539 3.11 27.13 -8.21
C LYS A 539 2.10 26.56 -9.20
N LEU A 540 2.14 25.25 -9.45
CA LEU A 540 1.21 24.56 -10.35
C LEU A 540 -0.24 24.61 -9.85
N LEU A 541 -0.44 24.54 -8.53
CA LEU A 541 -1.75 24.65 -7.87
C LEU A 541 -2.17 26.11 -7.58
N GLN A 542 -1.30 27.08 -7.88
CA GLN A 542 -1.49 28.50 -7.60
C GLN A 542 -1.75 28.81 -6.12
N ARG A 543 -1.04 28.12 -5.22
CA ARG A 543 -1.05 28.41 -3.77
C ARG A 543 -0.12 29.59 -3.45
N GLY A 544 -0.47 30.35 -2.41
CA GLY A 544 0.38 31.43 -1.89
C GLY A 544 1.60 30.88 -1.14
N GLU A 545 2.47 31.77 -0.67
CA GLU A 545 3.61 31.39 0.18
C GLU A 545 3.12 30.74 1.49
N PRO A 546 3.86 29.75 2.02
CA PRO A 546 3.51 29.11 3.28
C PRO A 546 3.70 30.07 4.45
N ALA A 547 2.83 29.97 5.45
CA ALA A 547 2.96 30.74 6.69
C ALA A 547 4.14 30.25 7.54
N ASP A 548 4.39 28.94 7.53
CA ASP A 548 5.41 28.26 8.33
C ASP A 548 6.34 27.42 7.43
N ARG A 549 7.61 27.30 7.84
CA ARG A 549 8.59 26.45 7.15
C ARG A 549 8.28 24.97 7.35
N LEU A 550 8.68 24.15 6.38
CA LEU A 550 8.57 22.71 6.51
C LEU A 550 9.61 22.20 7.52
N THR A 551 9.15 21.34 8.43
CA THR A 551 10.01 20.65 9.39
C THR A 551 9.93 19.15 9.22
N LEU A 552 10.91 18.45 9.78
CA LEU A 552 10.90 17.00 9.84
C LEU A 552 9.69 16.47 10.67
N GLN A 553 9.22 17.22 11.68
CA GLN A 553 8.02 16.86 12.43
C GLN A 553 6.76 16.89 11.55
N ASN A 554 6.68 17.80 10.57
CA ASN A 554 5.57 17.82 9.63
C ASN A 554 5.53 16.55 8.77
N ILE A 555 6.69 16.04 8.33
CA ILE A 555 6.77 14.78 7.57
C ILE A 555 6.21 13.60 8.41
N ASN A 556 6.48 13.58 9.71
CA ASN A 556 5.98 12.53 10.61
C ASN A 556 4.45 12.52 10.74
N LEU A 557 3.75 13.60 10.38
CA LEU A 557 2.28 13.61 10.36
C LEU A 557 1.70 12.50 9.47
N HIS A 558 2.44 12.06 8.44
CA HIS A 558 2.03 10.90 7.64
C HIS A 558 1.81 9.65 8.51
N ASN A 559 2.77 9.31 9.38
CA ASN A 559 2.65 8.18 10.31
C ASN A 559 1.52 8.37 11.32
N ILE A 560 1.17 9.62 11.66
CA ILE A 560 0.03 9.90 12.51
C ILE A 560 -1.28 9.59 11.78
N LEU A 561 -1.42 10.04 10.54
CA LEU A 561 -2.57 9.81 9.68
C LEU A 561 -2.80 8.33 9.34
N MET A 562 -1.74 7.52 9.28
CA MET A 562 -1.83 6.07 9.08
C MET A 562 -2.52 5.34 10.26
N GLY A 563 -2.61 5.96 11.44
CA GLY A 563 -3.20 5.37 12.64
C GLY A 563 -2.24 4.47 13.42
N ALA A 564 -2.54 4.22 14.70
CA ALA A 564 -1.65 3.52 15.63
C ALA A 564 -1.35 2.07 15.21
N ASP A 565 -2.31 1.40 14.57
CA ASP A 565 -2.19 -0.01 14.19
C ASP A 565 -1.18 -0.24 13.04
N GLN A 566 -0.91 0.79 12.24
CA GLN A 566 0.03 0.71 11.10
C GLN A 566 1.39 1.35 11.39
N ARG A 567 1.61 1.93 12.58
CA ARG A 567 2.93 2.45 12.95
C ARG A 567 3.87 1.29 13.26
N SER A 568 5.02 1.27 12.59
CA SER A 568 6.03 0.24 12.80
C SER A 568 6.97 0.56 13.95
N VAL A 569 7.41 1.82 14.06
CA VAL A 569 8.32 2.31 15.12
C VAL A 569 7.92 3.70 15.61
N PRO A 570 8.32 4.04 16.85
CA PRO A 570 8.34 5.43 17.28
C PRO A 570 9.14 6.30 16.30
N PHE A 571 8.75 7.55 16.22
CA PHE A 571 9.50 8.52 15.44
C PHE A 571 10.79 8.88 16.19
N LEU A 572 11.95 8.62 15.57
CA LEU A 572 13.24 8.64 16.27
C LEU A 572 13.53 9.98 17.00
N PRO A 573 13.28 11.17 16.42
CA PRO A 573 13.45 12.43 17.16
C PRO A 573 12.59 12.54 18.43
N ASP A 574 11.33 12.09 18.40
CA ASP A 574 10.45 12.10 19.57
C ASP A 574 10.98 11.13 20.64
N GLU A 575 11.40 9.94 20.22
CA GLU A 575 11.97 8.90 21.09
C GLU A 575 13.27 9.36 21.79
N LEU A 576 14.18 9.99 21.05
CA LEU A 576 15.40 10.57 21.61
C LEU A 576 15.11 11.76 22.54
N GLY A 577 14.12 12.58 22.17
CA GLY A 577 13.66 13.69 23.01
C GLY A 577 13.16 13.23 24.37
N GLU A 578 12.39 12.14 24.41
CA GLU A 578 11.91 11.54 25.65
C GLU A 578 13.03 10.88 26.47
N LEU A 579 13.98 10.22 25.82
CA LEU A 579 15.06 9.48 26.51
C LEU A 579 16.10 10.38 27.14
N PHE A 580 16.42 11.49 26.48
CA PHE A 580 17.54 12.37 26.85
C PHE A 580 17.11 13.76 27.32
N ASP A 581 15.79 14.01 27.43
CA ASP A 581 15.19 15.32 27.70
C ASP A 581 15.74 16.36 26.72
N LEU A 582 15.48 16.13 25.43
CA LEU A 582 15.94 16.96 24.31
C LEU A 582 14.76 17.46 23.47
N HIS A 583 14.95 18.60 22.84
CA HIS A 583 14.14 19.07 21.72
C HIS A 583 14.99 19.04 20.46
N ILE A 584 14.50 18.35 19.42
CA ILE A 584 15.20 18.17 18.14
C ILE A 584 14.37 18.86 17.07
N HIS A 585 14.93 19.92 16.48
CA HIS A 585 14.34 20.65 15.35
C HIS A 585 15.17 20.43 14.10
N VAL A 586 14.51 20.08 13.00
CA VAL A 586 15.14 19.91 11.69
C VAL A 586 14.25 20.57 10.63
N ASP A 587 14.82 21.54 9.92
CA ASP A 587 14.25 22.13 8.71
C ASP A 587 15.26 22.04 7.55
N ALA A 588 14.97 22.62 6.38
CA ALA A 588 15.86 22.53 5.22
C ALA A 588 17.28 23.12 5.42
N GLN A 589 17.48 23.98 6.43
CA GLN A 589 18.71 24.72 6.64
C GLN A 589 19.45 24.30 7.92
N THR A 590 18.72 23.94 8.97
CA THR A 590 19.30 23.74 10.30
C THR A 590 18.95 22.39 10.93
N ILE A 591 19.91 21.85 11.66
CA ILE A 591 19.69 20.81 12.67
C ILE A 591 20.00 21.46 14.02
N GLU A 592 18.98 21.58 14.87
CA GLU A 592 19.10 22.17 16.20
C GLU A 592 18.69 21.14 17.26
N ILE A 593 19.57 20.91 18.24
CA ILE A 593 19.31 20.07 19.40
C ILE A 593 19.49 20.95 20.63
N THR A 594 18.45 21.08 21.44
CA THR A 594 18.48 21.85 22.68
C THR A 594 18.02 21.00 23.87
N PRO A 595 18.52 21.24 25.09
CA PRO A 595 17.97 20.62 26.30
C PRO A 595 16.46 20.92 26.45
N GLY A 596 15.71 19.92 26.87
CA GLY A 596 14.29 20.03 27.15
C GLY A 596 14.02 20.95 28.34
N VAL A 597 12.86 21.62 28.31
CA VAL A 597 12.37 22.46 29.41
C VAL A 597 11.26 21.71 30.19
N GLY A 598 11.29 20.37 30.21
CA GLY A 598 10.31 19.54 30.93
C GLY A 598 8.92 19.44 30.28
N ARG A 599 8.80 19.61 28.96
CA ARG A 599 7.54 19.34 28.23
C ARG A 599 7.45 17.85 27.88
N LYS A 600 6.35 17.19 28.26
CA LYS A 600 6.01 15.85 27.75
C LYS A 600 5.71 15.94 26.25
N SER A 601 6.25 15.01 25.47
CA SER A 601 5.92 14.80 24.05
C SER A 601 4.40 14.73 23.86
N ALA A 602 3.87 15.51 22.91
CA ALA A 602 2.44 15.51 22.56
C ALA A 602 2.03 14.31 21.69
N HIS A 603 3.00 13.54 21.17
CA HIS A 603 2.76 12.52 20.13
C HIS A 603 3.26 11.13 20.50
N SER A 604 3.74 10.93 21.73
CA SER A 604 4.00 9.60 22.25
C SER A 604 2.71 8.76 22.17
N PRO A 605 2.72 7.58 21.53
CA PRO A 605 1.54 6.74 21.49
C PRO A 605 1.11 6.47 22.92
N ALA A 606 -0.17 6.71 23.23
CA ALA A 606 -0.72 6.28 24.50
C ALA A 606 -0.36 4.81 24.68
N LYS A 607 0.25 4.48 25.83
CA LYS A 607 0.53 3.11 26.25
C LYS A 607 -0.70 2.26 25.86
N PRO A 608 -0.57 1.20 25.07
CA PRO A 608 -1.73 0.40 24.70
C PRO A 608 -2.42 0.01 26.00
N ALA A 609 -3.70 0.39 26.12
CA ALA A 609 -4.53 -0.14 27.19
C ALA A 609 -4.44 -1.66 27.09
N ALA A 610 -4.14 -2.33 28.20
CA ALA A 610 -4.10 -3.78 28.25
C ALA A 610 -5.39 -4.30 27.61
N ASP A 611 -5.24 -4.96 26.46
CA ASP A 611 -6.36 -5.47 25.68
C ASP A 611 -6.98 -6.63 26.48
N THR A 612 -8.06 -6.33 27.19
CA THR A 612 -8.83 -7.30 27.99
C THR A 612 -9.98 -7.87 27.16
N ARG A 613 -9.71 -8.27 25.92
CA ARG A 613 -10.67 -9.02 25.11
C ARG A 613 -10.03 -10.28 24.52
N ALA A 614 -10.36 -11.38 25.21
CA ALA A 614 -10.30 -12.74 24.70
C ALA A 614 -11.37 -12.97 23.62
#